data_AF-A0A821YZX5-F1
#
_entry.id   AF-A0A821YZX5-F1
#
_cell.length_a   1.000
_cell.length_b   1.000
_cell.length_c   1.000
_cell.angle_alpha   90.00
_cell.angle_beta   90.00
_cell.angle_gamma   90.00
#
_symmetry.space_group_name_H-M   'P 1'
#
loop_
_entity.id
_entity.type
_entity.pdbx_description
1 polymer ?
#
loop_
_entity_poly.entity_id
_entity_poly.type
_entity_poly.pdbx_seq_one_letter_code
_entity_poly.pdbx_strand_id
1 'polypeptide(L)'
;MQGLAIFARTGIECLYDPYAIPTATRTAAIIQELYEPNKYIVIVDPFLGSGNQLYHMLKATNASAAYGIEKSPHIYQQTMRNFALLKINAA
;
A
#
# COMPACT_ATOMS: atom_id res chain seq x y z
N MET A 1 11.34 8.65 -7.84
CA MET A 1 9.98 8.29 -8.29
C MET A 1 9.91 6.78 -8.42
N GLN A 2 9.37 6.07 -7.44
CA GLN A 2 9.07 4.64 -7.56
C GLN A 2 7.80 4.37 -6.74
N GLY A 3 6.66 4.69 -7.35
CA GLY A 3 5.31 4.38 -6.85
C GLY A 3 4.56 3.50 -7.83
N LEU A 4 3.37 3.05 -7.45
CA LEU A 4 2.48 2.23 -8.27
C LEU A 4 1.39 3.06 -8.92
N ALA A 5 1.36 3.05 -10.26
CA ALA A 5 0.30 3.65 -11.03
C ALA A 5 -0.46 2.57 -11.83
N ILE A 6 -1.78 2.66 -11.83
CA ILE A 6 -2.66 1.86 -12.68
C ILE A 6 -3.55 2.83 -13.45
N PHE A 7 -3.42 2.84 -14.79
CA PHE A 7 -4.16 3.73 -15.69
C PHE A 7 -5.37 3.05 -16.35
N ALA A 8 -5.92 2.03 -15.71
CA ALA A 8 -6.87 1.11 -16.33
C ALA A 8 -8.35 1.51 -16.22
N ARG A 9 -8.63 2.70 -15.68
CA ARG A 9 -9.95 3.31 -15.69
C ARG A 9 -9.88 4.69 -16.32
N THR A 10 -10.97 5.07 -16.96
CA THR A 10 -11.31 6.45 -17.35
C THR A 10 -11.61 7.37 -16.14
N GLY A 11 -11.50 6.86 -14.91
CA GLY A 11 -11.49 7.62 -13.67
C GLY A 11 -10.25 7.23 -12.85
N ILE A 12 -9.29 8.16 -12.76
CA ILE A 12 -7.99 7.97 -12.13
C ILE A 12 -8.16 8.07 -10.60
N GLU A 13 -8.45 6.96 -9.93
CA GLU A 13 -8.27 6.84 -8.48
C GLU A 13 -6.87 6.24 -8.22
N CYS A 14 -5.84 6.96 -8.64
CA CYS A 14 -4.46 6.67 -8.30
C CYS A 14 -4.04 7.65 -7.21
N LEU A 15 -3.87 7.18 -5.98
CA LEU A 15 -3.24 8.01 -4.96
C LEU A 15 -1.77 8.19 -5.33
N TYR A 16 -1.40 9.40 -5.75
CA TYR A 16 -0.03 9.70 -6.15
C TYR A 16 0.93 9.74 -4.96
N ASP A 17 2.22 9.48 -5.23
CA ASP A 17 3.29 9.49 -4.23
C ASP A 17 3.29 10.73 -3.31
N PRO A 18 3.08 11.98 -3.80
CA PRO A 18 3.04 13.16 -2.94
C PRO A 18 1.95 13.13 -1.87
N TYR A 19 0.92 12.31 -2.04
CA TYR A 19 -0.17 12.14 -1.06
C TYR A 19 -0.02 10.85 -0.25
N ALA A 20 0.52 9.79 -0.85
CA ALA A 20 0.72 8.51 -0.18
C ALA A 20 1.85 8.53 0.86
N ILE A 21 2.98 9.16 0.50
CA ILE A 21 4.19 9.19 1.34
C ILE A 21 3.95 9.92 2.68
N PRO A 22 3.33 11.11 2.73
CA PRO A 22 3.08 11.80 4.00
C PRO A 22 2.19 10.98 4.94
N THR A 23 1.15 10.35 4.40
CA THR A 23 0.25 9.49 5.18
C THR A 23 1.01 8.30 5.77
N ALA A 24 1.79 7.60 4.95
CA ALA A 24 2.58 6.46 5.40
C ALA A 24 3.63 6.84 6.47
N THR A 25 4.33 7.95 6.25
CA THR A 25 5.32 8.47 7.20
C THR A 25 4.68 8.82 8.53
N ARG A 26 3.52 9.51 8.52
CA ARG A 26 2.83 9.88 9.75
C ARG A 26 2.32 8.65 10.50
N THR A 27 1.78 7.66 9.80
CA THR A 27 1.37 6.39 10.44
C THR A 27 2.56 5.67 11.07
N ALA A 28 3.70 5.60 10.40
CA ALA A 28 4.90 4.99 10.97
C ALA A 28 5.36 5.69 12.26
N ALA A 29 5.34 7.03 12.28
CA ALA A 29 5.67 7.80 13.48
C ALA A 29 4.69 7.50 14.64
N ILE A 30 3.38 7.47 14.36
CA ILE A 30 2.37 7.11 15.37
C ILE A 30 2.60 5.70 15.90
N ILE A 31 2.92 4.73 15.04
CA ILE A 31 3.20 3.37 15.48
C ILE A 31 4.43 3.34 16.40
N GLN A 32 5.50 4.05 16.05
CA GLN A 32 6.71 4.13 16.88
C GLN A 32 6.47 4.83 18.23
N GLU A 33 5.59 5.83 18.27
CA GLU A 33 5.21 6.54 19.50
C GLU A 33 4.35 5.66 20.43
N LEU A 34 3.45 4.85 19.86
CA LEU A 34 2.43 4.13 20.63
C LEU A 34 2.80 2.68 20.97
N TYR A 35 3.71 2.06 20.22
CA TYR A 35 4.01 0.63 20.34
C TYR A 35 5.48 0.35 20.59
N GLU A 36 5.73 -0.67 21.42
CA GLU A 36 7.08 -1.18 21.67
C GLU A 36 7.72 -1.72 20.38
N PRO A 37 9.06 -1.65 20.26
CA PRO A 37 9.79 -2.34 19.20
C PRO A 37 9.43 -3.84 19.14
N ASN A 38 9.37 -4.40 17.92
CA ASN A 38 9.10 -5.83 17.64
C ASN A 38 7.66 -6.32 17.81
N LYS A 39 6.66 -5.43 17.79
CA LYS A 39 5.26 -5.87 17.64
C LYS A 39 4.97 -6.32 16.22
N TYR A 40 4.12 -7.33 16.10
CA TYR A 40 3.60 -7.80 14.83
C TYR A 40 2.60 -6.76 14.29
N ILE A 41 2.92 -6.14 13.16
CA ILE A 41 2.09 -5.09 12.54
C ILE A 41 1.45 -5.67 11.28
N VAL A 42 0.13 -5.54 11.18
CA VAL A 42 -0.63 -5.91 9.99
C VAL A 42 -1.29 -4.67 9.41
N ILE A 43 -1.12 -4.46 8.11
CA ILE A 43 -1.82 -3.40 7.39
C ILE A 43 -2.95 -4.01 6.58
N VAL A 44 -4.13 -3.42 6.64
CA VAL A 44 -5.29 -3.82 5.83
C VAL A 44 -5.73 -2.60 5.03
N ASP A 45 -5.73 -2.72 3.71
CA ASP A 45 -6.29 -1.73 2.79
C ASP A 45 -7.62 -2.26 2.23
N PRO A 46 -8.78 -1.74 2.71
CA PRO A 46 -10.09 -2.19 2.25
C PRO A 46 -10.45 -1.72 0.84
N PHE A 47 -9.66 -0.78 0.27
CA PHE A 47 -9.92 -0.17 -1.04
C PHE A 47 -8.60 -0.08 -1.83
N LEU A 48 -8.03 -1.25 -2.12
CA LEU A 48 -6.65 -1.38 -2.59
C LEU A 48 -6.34 -0.52 -3.83
N GLY A 49 -7.25 -0.48 -4.81
CA GLY A 49 -7.03 0.29 -6.04
C GLY A 49 -5.69 -0.07 -6.68
N SER A 50 -4.81 0.93 -6.91
CA SER A 50 -3.48 0.71 -7.46
C SER A 50 -2.47 0.03 -6.52
N GLY A 51 -2.80 -0.08 -5.23
CA GLY A 51 -1.91 -0.57 -4.18
C GLY A 51 -0.82 0.42 -3.77
N ASN A 52 -0.84 1.67 -4.26
CA ASN A 52 0.23 2.62 -3.97
C ASN A 52 0.30 2.99 -2.48
N GLN A 53 -0.85 3.20 -1.83
CA GLN A 53 -0.88 3.48 -0.40
C GLN A 53 -0.32 2.30 0.40
N LEU A 54 -0.81 1.08 0.14
CA LEU A 54 -0.35 -0.13 0.82
C LEU A 54 1.17 -0.34 0.65
N TYR A 55 1.71 -0.07 -0.54
CA TYR A 55 3.14 -0.11 -0.82
C TYR A 55 3.95 0.87 0.05
N HIS A 56 3.55 2.14 0.11
CA HIS A 56 4.26 3.14 0.92
C HIS A 56 4.11 2.86 2.41
N MET A 57 2.95 2.35 2.85
CA MET A 57 2.73 1.94 4.24
C MET A 57 3.63 0.77 4.64
N LEU A 58 3.74 -0.27 3.80
CA LEU A 58 4.66 -1.39 4.02
C LEU A 58 6.10 -0.91 4.16
N LYS A 59 6.55 -0.02 3.27
CA LYS A 59 7.90 0.55 3.31
C LYS A 59 8.17 1.39 4.57
N ALA A 60 7.23 2.25 4.97
CA ALA A 60 7.43 3.18 6.07
C ALA A 60 7.34 2.49 7.44
N THR A 61 6.47 1.49 7.58
CA THR A 61 6.16 0.87 8.88
C THR A 61 6.92 -0.42 9.17
N ASN A 62 7.56 -1.02 8.16
CA ASN A 62 8.17 -2.35 8.25
C ASN A 62 7.17 -3.41 8.76
N ALA A 63 5.92 -3.33 8.31
CA ALA A 63 4.85 -4.22 8.75
C ALA A 63 5.16 -5.68 8.41
N SER A 64 4.70 -6.58 9.29
CA SER A 64 4.92 -8.02 9.19
C SER A 64 4.02 -8.68 8.15
N ALA A 65 2.85 -8.10 7.89
CA ALA A 65 1.93 -8.54 6.85
C ALA A 65 1.12 -7.37 6.29
N ALA A 66 0.62 -7.55 5.07
CA ALA A 66 -0.30 -6.64 4.41
C ALA A 66 -1.38 -7.41 3.65
N TYR A 67 -2.61 -6.90 3.73
CA TYR A 67 -3.77 -7.41 3.03
C TYR A 67 -4.45 -6.30 2.25
N GLY A 68 -4.83 -6.59 1.01
CA GLY A 68 -5.48 -5.63 0.13
C GLY A 68 -6.78 -6.18 -0.45
N ILE A 69 -7.87 -5.43 -0.35
CA ILE A 69 -9.17 -5.82 -0.91
C ILE A 69 -9.46 -4.97 -2.15
N GLU A 70 -9.67 -5.64 -3.28
CA GLU A 70 -10.10 -5.01 -4.53
C GLU A 70 -11.29 -5.76 -5.12
N LYS A 71 -12.38 -5.04 -5.40
CA LYS A 71 -13.62 -5.63 -5.92
C LYS A 71 -13.54 -5.89 -7.43
N SER A 72 -12.83 -5.04 -8.17
CA SER A 72 -12.70 -5.12 -9.62
C SER A 72 -11.64 -6.15 -10.01
N PRO A 73 -12.00 -7.28 -10.65
CA PRO A 73 -11.02 -8.30 -11.02
C PRO A 73 -9.92 -7.77 -11.94
N HIS A 74 -10.25 -6.80 -12.80
CA HIS A 74 -9.28 -6.18 -13.70
C HIS A 74 -8.22 -5.36 -12.95
N ILE A 75 -8.65 -4.55 -11.97
CA ILE A 75 -7.73 -3.74 -11.15
C ILE A 75 -6.90 -4.67 -10.28
N TYR A 76 -7.52 -5.66 -9.64
CA TYR A 76 -6.81 -6.67 -8.84
C TYR A 76 -5.67 -7.32 -9.63
N GLN A 77 -5.94 -7.79 -10.86
CA GLN A 77 -4.90 -8.41 -11.70
C GLN A 77 -3.74 -7.46 -12.01
N GLN A 78 -4.02 -6.18 -12.24
CA GLN A 78 -2.97 -5.19 -12.50
C GLN A 78 -2.18 -4.84 -11.25
N THR A 79 -2.85 -4.72 -10.10
CA THR A 79 -2.20 -4.50 -8.81
C THR A 79 -1.30 -5.67 -8.43
N MET A 80 -1.74 -6.91 -8.66
CA MET A 80 -0.91 -8.09 -8.41
C MET A 80 0.31 -8.14 -9.34
N ARG A 81 0.19 -7.73 -10.61
CA ARG A 81 1.36 -7.60 -11.51
C ARG A 81 2.34 -6.55 -11.00
N ASN A 82 1.83 -5.41 -10.56
CA ASN A 82 2.62 -4.33 -9.97
C ASN A 82 3.35 -4.79 -8.70
N PHE A 83 2.67 -5.51 -7.81
CA PHE A 83 3.26 -6.09 -6.60
C PHE A 83 4.34 -7.11 -6.92
N ALA A 84 4.12 -7.98 -7.91
CA ALA A 84 5.13 -8.95 -8.36
C ALA A 84 6.40 -8.26 -8.88
N LEU A 85 6.27 -7.18 -9.66
CA LEU A 85 7.42 -6.40 -10.16
C LEU A 85 8.20 -5.71 -9.03
N LEU A 86 7.50 -5.23 -8.00
CA LEU A 86 8.10 -4.58 -6.84
C LEU A 86 8.49 -5.55 -5.71
N LYS A 87 8.28 -6.86 -5.89
CA LYS A 87 8.53 -7.91 -4.89
C LYS A 87 7.79 -7.66 -3.56
N ILE A 88 6.56 -7.17 -3.66
CA ILE A 88 5.68 -6.94 -2.51
C ILE A 88 4.88 -8.22 -2.26
N ASN A 89 4.97 -8.76 -1.04
CA ASN A 89 4.12 -9.86 -0.60
C ASN A 89 2.93 -9.28 0.17
N ALA A 90 1.81 -9.08 -0.53
CA ALA A 90 0.51 -8.74 0.06
C ALA A 90 -0.52 -9.77 -0.43
N ALA A 91 -1.40 -10.21 0.47
CA ALA A 91 -2.44 -11.20 0.19
C ALA A 91 -3.80 -10.55 -0.10
#